data_AF-A0A9E4ZXQ9-F1
#
_entry.id   AF-A0A9E4ZXQ9-F1
#
_cell.length_a   1.000
_cell.length_b   1.000
_cell.length_c   1.000
_cell.angle_alpha   90.00
_cell.angle_beta   90.00
_cell.angle_gamma   90.00
#
_symmetry.space_group_name_H-M   'P 1'
#
loop_
_entity.id
_entity.type
_entity.pdbx_description
1 polymer ?
#
loop_
_entity_poly.entity_id
_entity_poly.type
_entity_poly.pdbx_seq_one_letter_code
_entity_poly.pdbx_strand_id
1 'polypeptide(L)' 'MLMGEKEVKVVYESALDLNKCLSNSKTYKVANLGHTWPLESPELFSSLVRAWVNDNPLPDTLLKL' A
#
# COMPACT_ATOMS: atom_id res chain seq x y z
N MET A 1 1.39 -1.14 -5.50
CA MET A 1 1.48 0.23 -4.96
C MET A 1 0.78 0.27 -3.60
N LEU A 2 1.40 0.93 -2.62
CA LEU A 2 0.86 1.12 -1.27
C LEU A 2 0.86 2.61 -0.95
N MET A 3 -0.21 3.08 -0.34
CA MET A 3 -0.37 4.47 0.06
C MET A 3 -1.19 4.56 1.35
N GLY A 4 -1.04 5.63 2.12
CA GLY A 4 -1.95 5.91 3.22
C GLY A 4 -3.34 6.31 2.71
N GLU A 5 -4.40 6.03 3.48
CA GLU A 5 -5.74 6.50 3.14
C GLU A 5 -5.86 8.04 3.17
N LYS A 6 -5.10 8.70 4.04
CA LYS A 6 -5.13 10.16 4.20
C LYS A 6 -4.22 10.91 3.22
N GLU A 7 -3.89 10.28 2.09
CA GLU A 7 -3.08 10.88 1.03
C GLU A 7 -3.85 11.90 0.19
N VAL A 8 -3.11 12.80 -0.45
CA VAL A 8 -3.69 13.76 -1.39
C VAL A 8 -4.09 13.08 -2.70
N LYS A 9 -5.09 13.65 -3.39
CA LYS A 9 -5.69 13.08 -4.62
C LYS A 9 -4.66 12.67 -5.68
N VAL A 10 -3.60 13.46 -5.87
CA VAL A 10 -2.57 13.19 -6.88
C VAL A 10 -1.80 11.89 -6.62
N VAL A 11 -1.65 11.47 -5.36
CA VAL A 11 -0.98 10.20 -5.00
C VAL A 11 -1.85 9.01 -5.43
N TYR A 12 -3.17 9.11 -5.23
CA TYR A 12 -4.11 8.09 -5.69
C TYR A 12 -4.11 7.95 -7.22
N GLU A 13 -4.20 9.07 -7.93
CA GLU A 13 -4.17 9.09 -9.40
C GLU A 13 -2.85 8.49 -9.92
N SER A 14 -1.72 8.88 -9.34
CA SER A 14 -0.40 8.36 -9.69
C SER A 14 -0.28 6.85 -9.42
N ALA A 15 -0.80 6.36 -8.29
CA ALA A 15 -0.76 4.94 -7.95
C ALA A 15 -1.62 4.10 -8.91
N LEU A 16 -2.80 4.61 -9.30
CA LEU A 16 -3.66 3.97 -10.28
C LEU A 16 -3.04 3.96 -11.68
N ASP A 17 -2.37 5.03 -12.09
CA ASP A 17 -1.68 5.09 -13.38
C ASP A 17 -0.49 4.13 -13.42
N LEU A 18 0.30 4.05 -12.35
CA LEU A 18 1.35 3.03 -12.22
C LEU A 18 0.76 1.61 -12.26
N ASN A 19 -0.41 1.39 -11.65
CA ASN A 19 -1.09 0.11 -11.68
C ASN A 19 -1.51 -0.32 -13.09
N LYS A 20 -1.91 0.64 -13.93
CA LYS A 20 -2.23 0.38 -15.35
C LYS A 20 -0.98 0.06 -16.17
N CYS A 21 0.15 0.68 -15.85
CA CYS A 21 1.41 0.49 -16.59
C CYS A 21 2.16 -0.79 -16.19
N LEU A 22 1.97 -1.28 -14.96
CA LEU A 22 2.70 -2.44 -14.42
C LEU A 22 1.74 -3.63 -14.27
N SER A 23 1.80 -4.56 -15.23
CA SER A 23 0.87 -5.70 -15.37
C SER A 23 0.77 -6.62 -14.14
N ASN A 24 1.83 -6.74 -13.35
CA ASN A 24 1.87 -7.58 -12.15
C ASN A 24 1.70 -6.78 -10.84
N SER A 25 1.42 -5.47 -10.95
CA SER A 25 1.22 -4.65 -9.76
C SER A 25 -0.21 -4.76 -9.25
N LYS A 26 -0.34 -4.63 -7.93
CA LYS A 26 -1.62 -4.52 -7.22
C LYS A 26 -1.58 -3.26 -6.37
N THR A 27 -2.70 -2.57 -6.27
CA THR A 27 -2.77 -1.30 -5.54
C THR A 27 -3.64 -1.45 -4.29
N TYR A 28 -3.12 -0.95 -3.17
CA TYR A 28 -3.75 -1.01 -1.86
C TYR A 28 -3.57 0.32 -1.13
N LYS A 29 -4.49 0.62 -0.22
CA LYS A 29 -4.36 1.69 0.77
C LYS A 29 -4.35 1.14 2.19
N VAL A 30 -3.66 1.85 3.07
CA VAL A 30 -3.60 1.56 4.51
C VAL A 30 -4.62 2.43 5.24
N ALA A 31 -5.61 1.78 5.85
CA ALA A 31 -6.74 2.47 6.48
C ALA A 31 -6.27 3.44 7.58
N ASN A 32 -6.88 4.62 7.64
CA ASN A 32 -6.66 5.66 8.65
C ASN A 32 -5.24 6.25 8.78
N LEU A 33 -4.27 5.85 7.95
CA LEU A 33 -2.88 6.34 8.01
C LEU A 33 -2.55 7.28 6.85
N GLY A 34 -1.50 8.10 7.02
CA GLY A 34 -1.08 9.12 6.06
C GLY A 34 0.16 8.75 5.25
N HIS A 35 0.86 9.78 4.77
CA HIS A 35 2.05 9.63 3.93
C HIS A 35 3.16 8.83 4.61
N THR A 36 3.30 9.04 5.91
CA THR A 36 4.31 8.40 6.75
C THR A 36 3.79 7.13 7.42
N TRP A 37 2.80 6.45 6.82
CA TRP A 37 2.22 5.22 7.39
C TRP A 37 3.26 4.17 7.82
N PRO A 38 4.44 4.01 7.18
CA PRO A 38 5.45 3.08 7.67
C PRO A 38 6.02 3.43 9.05
N LEU A 39 6.04 4.71 9.39
CA LEU A 39 6.46 5.21 10.71
C LEU A 39 5.29 5.27 11.69
N GLU A 40 4.07 5.52 11.21
CA GLU A 40 2.86 5.50 12.04
C GLU A 40 2.47 4.08 12.47
N SER A 41 2.81 3.06 11.66
CA SER A 41 2.64 1.64 12.01
C SER A 41 3.82 0.78 11.53
N PRO A 42 4.95 0.80 12.26
CA PRO A 42 6.15 0.03 11.93
C PRO A 42 5.92 -1.48 11.87
N GLU A 43 5.04 -2.01 12.71
CA GLU A 43 4.70 -3.43 12.76
C GLU A 43 3.96 -3.87 11.49
N LEU A 44 3.00 -3.06 11.03
CA LEU A 44 2.28 -3.33 9.79
C LEU A 44 3.22 -3.25 8.60
N PHE A 45 4.07 -2.23 8.55
CA PHE A 45 5.07 -2.09 7.48
C PHE A 45 6.02 -3.29 7.43
N SER A 46 6.58 -3.67 8.58
CA SER A 46 7.49 -4.81 8.66
C SER A 46 6.82 -6.13 8.27
N SER A 47 5.58 -6.34 8.70
CA SER A 47 4.79 -7.52 8.35
C SER A 47 4.48 -7.57 6.86
N LEU A 48 4.11 -6.43 6.28
CA LEU A 48 3.84 -6.30 4.85
C LEU A 48 5.07 -6.60 4.01
N VAL A 49 6.22 -5.98 4.31
CA VAL A 49 7.47 -6.20 3.56
C VAL A 49 7.89 -7.66 3.65
N ARG A 50 7.78 -8.27 4.85
CA ARG A 50 8.06 -9.68 5.04
C ARG A 50 7.13 -10.57 4.22
N ALA A 51 5.83 -10.27 4.18
CA ALA A 51 4.87 -11.03 3.38
C ALA A 51 5.21 -10.95 1.88
N TRP A 52 5.45 -9.73 1.39
CA TRP A 52 5.77 -9.47 -0.01
C TRP A 52 7.05 -10.17 -0.47
N VAL A 53 8.14 -10.10 0.30
CA VAL A 53 9.43 -10.72 -0.05
C VAL A 53 9.35 -12.25 -0.09
N ASN A 54 8.44 -12.85 0.69
CA ASN A 54 8.30 -14.30 0.78
C ASN A 54 7.10 -14.85 -0.02
N ASP A 55 6.50 -14.05 -0.92
CA ASP A 55 5.31 -14.41 -1.70
C ASP A 55 4.12 -14.91 -0.84
N ASN A 56 4.05 -14.47 0.41
CA ASN A 56 2.96 -14.78 1.32
C ASN A 56 1.77 -13.84 1.10
N PRO A 57 0.55 -14.22 1.53
CA PRO A 57 -0.59 -13.33 1.53
C PRO A 57 -0.28 -12.01 2.26
N LEU A 58 -0.67 -10.89 1.64
CA LEU A 58 -0.52 -9.57 2.26
C LEU A 58 -1.50 -9.42 3.44
N PRO A 59 -1.20 -8.57 4.44
CA PRO A 59 -2.08 -8.36 5.59
C PRO A 59 -3.52 -7.99 5.19
N ASP A 60 -4.50 -8.64 5.82
CA ASP A 60 -5.93 -8.43 5.55
C ASP A 60 -6.42 -7.02 5.94
N THR A 61 -5.62 -6.26 6.67
CA THR A 61 -5.88 -4.86 7.05
C THR A 61 -5.69 -3.88 5.88
N LEU A 62 -5.10 -4.32 4.78
CA LEU A 62 -4.96 -3.52 3.56
C LEU A 62 -6.27 -3.47 2.77
N LEU A 63 -6.63 -2.28 2.31
CA LEU A 63 -7.81 -2.08 1.48
C LEU A 63 -7.40 -2.02 0.01
N LYS A 64 -7.93 -2.92 -0.81
CA LYS A 64 -7.65 -2.95 -2.25
C LYS A 64 -8.29 -1.77 -2.97
N LEU A 65 -7.59 -1.23 -3.96
CA LEU A 65 -8.06 -0.21 -4.90
C LEU A 65 -8.19 -0.77 -6.32
#